data_AF-A0A176S2D7-F1
#
_entry.id   AF-A0A176S2D7-F1
#
_cell.length_a   1.000
_cell.length_b   1.000
_cell.length_c   1.000
_cell.angle_alpha   90.00
_cell.angle_beta   90.00
_cell.angle_gamma   90.00
#
_symmetry.space_group_name_H-M   'P 1'
#
loop_
_entity.id
_entity.type
_entity.pdbx_description
1 polymer ?
#
loop_
_entity_poly.entity_id
_entity_poly.type
_entity_poly.pdbx_seq_one_letter_code
_entity_poly.pdbx_strand_id
1 'polypeptide(L)'
;MGVNVFEGTLQMSGCSGQFVVRFFNPKSKTTETVIQTMTSQDTKLGLVIMGSAPIDSRTKKPLTSYPPDNFLFRRNVDGSWEITNCDTRKVCASVEILAVRESNNNKSAIKDIGTDTLVKIIQDYPSEYLLIDARDEKDYDKGHIPTAVYGKKLPKDKTKLLIFYCWNEECDLSTKAAKAAKEADYENVFTYA
;
A
#
# COMPACT_ATOMS: atom_id res chain seq x y z
N MET A 1 -11.71 33.76 -12.37
CA MET A 1 -12.09 32.35 -12.18
C MET A 1 -11.10 31.75 -11.19
N GLY A 2 -11.54 31.39 -9.99
CA GLY A 2 -10.67 30.73 -9.02
C GLY A 2 -10.67 29.23 -9.29
N VAL A 3 -9.49 28.61 -9.33
CA VAL A 3 -9.37 27.15 -9.33
C VAL A 3 -9.76 26.68 -7.93
N ASN A 4 -10.74 25.79 -7.83
CA ASN A 4 -11.08 25.18 -6.55
C ASN A 4 -10.12 24.02 -6.30
N VAL A 5 -9.24 24.18 -5.32
CA VAL A 5 -8.24 23.16 -4.97
C VAL A 5 -8.86 22.18 -3.97
N PHE A 6 -8.67 20.89 -4.23
CA PHE A 6 -9.06 19.81 -3.34
C PHE A 6 -7.78 19.26 -2.70
N GLU A 7 -7.70 19.32 -1.38
CA GLU A 7 -6.57 18.79 -0.62
C GLU A 7 -7.03 17.50 0.05
N GLY A 8 -6.32 16.40 -0.19
CA GLY A 8 -6.74 15.08 0.28
C GLY A 8 -5.62 14.23 0.85
N THR A 9 -5.96 13.47 1.88
CA THR A 9 -5.10 12.45 2.48
C THR A 9 -5.67 11.07 2.18
N LEU A 10 -4.92 10.27 1.44
CA LEU A 10 -5.23 8.87 1.19
C LEU A 10 -4.41 7.99 2.13
N GLN A 11 -5.08 7.23 2.98
CA GLN A 11 -4.46 6.26 3.87
C GLN A 11 -4.98 4.86 3.55
N MET A 12 -4.09 4.01 3.07
CA MET A 12 -4.40 2.62 2.70
C MET A 12 -3.73 1.64 3.66
N SER A 13 -4.43 0.56 4.01
CA SER A 13 -3.91 -0.60 4.73
C SER A 13 -4.33 -1.86 3.98
N GLY A 14 -3.37 -2.49 3.27
CA GLY A 14 -3.70 -3.56 2.34
C GLY A 14 -4.59 -3.05 1.19
N CYS A 15 -5.68 -3.76 0.90
CA CYS A 15 -6.57 -3.44 -0.21
C CYS A 15 -7.68 -2.41 0.10
N SER A 16 -7.72 -1.86 1.32
CA SER A 16 -8.75 -0.91 1.73
C SER A 16 -8.18 0.23 2.57
N GLY A 17 -8.93 1.32 2.67
CA GLY A 17 -8.46 2.51 3.35
C GLY A 17 -9.51 3.61 3.44
N GLN A 18 -9.06 4.80 3.81
CA GLN A 18 -9.88 6.00 3.84
C GLN A 18 -9.22 7.12 3.03
N PHE A 19 -10.05 7.89 2.35
CA PHE A 19 -9.67 9.15 1.75
C PHE A 19 -10.41 10.27 2.44
N VAL A 20 -9.67 11.22 2.99
CA VAL A 20 -10.21 12.43 3.60
C VAL A 20 -9.87 13.60 2.71
N VAL A 21 -10.88 14.28 2.18
CA VAL A 21 -10.69 15.41 1.26
C VAL A 21 -11.34 16.66 1.80
N ARG A 22 -10.66 17.80 1.63
CA ARG A 22 -11.06 19.12 2.08
C ARG A 22 -11.05 20.08 0.91
N PHE A 23 -12.10 20.86 0.77
CA PHE A 23 -12.23 21.85 -0.30
C PHE A 23 -13.16 22.99 0.13
N PHE A 24 -13.02 24.15 -0.51
CA PHE A 24 -13.93 25.27 -0.28
C PHE A 24 -15.19 25.09 -1.13
N ASN A 25 -16.36 25.04 -0.50
CA ASN A 25 -17.62 25.02 -1.24
C ASN A 25 -18.12 26.45 -1.47
N PRO A 26 -18.16 26.95 -2.72
CA PRO A 26 -18.55 28.34 -3.00
C PRO A 26 -20.03 28.63 -2.73
N LYS A 27 -20.90 27.60 -2.67
CA LYS A 27 -22.33 27.76 -2.38
C LYS A 27 -22.57 27.99 -0.89
N SER A 28 -21.97 27.15 -0.04
CA SER A 28 -22.08 27.27 1.42
C SER A 28 -21.10 28.29 2.00
N LYS A 29 -20.09 28.72 1.22
CA LYS A 29 -18.99 29.61 1.62
C LYS A 29 -18.19 29.07 2.80
N THR A 30 -18.08 27.75 2.90
CA THR A 30 -17.39 27.06 3.98
C THR A 30 -16.45 26.01 3.42
N THR A 31 -15.39 25.70 4.17
CA THR A 31 -14.59 24.50 3.91
C THR A 31 -15.39 23.27 4.31
N GLU A 32 -15.62 22.39 3.35
CA GLU A 32 -16.25 21.10 3.58
C GLU A 32 -15.17 20.02 3.68
N THR A 33 -15.50 18.93 4.36
CA THR A 33 -14.59 17.81 4.55
C THR A 33 -15.37 16.52 4.39
N VAL A 34 -14.95 15.70 3.44
CA VAL A 34 -15.61 14.46 3.06
C VAL A 34 -14.67 13.30 3.37
N ILE A 35 -15.21 12.28 4.02
CA ILE A 35 -14.51 11.02 4.28
C ILE A 35 -15.12 9.97 3.37
N GLN A 36 -14.29 9.17 2.73
CA GLN A 36 -14.68 8.12 1.80
C GLN A 36 -13.95 6.83 2.13
N THR A 37 -14.64 5.71 1.94
CA THR A 37 -14.02 4.39 2.00
C THR A 37 -13.37 4.10 0.67
N MET A 38 -12.10 3.70 0.70
CA MET A 38 -11.31 3.42 -0.50
C MET A 38 -11.02 1.92 -0.61
N THR A 39 -11.09 1.39 -1.81
CA THR A 39 -10.67 0.01 -2.13
C THR A 39 -9.71 0.02 -3.30
N SER A 40 -8.70 -0.85 -3.27
CA SER A 40 -7.70 -0.94 -4.34
C SER A 40 -7.87 -2.20 -5.18
N GLN A 41 -7.59 -2.07 -6.47
CA GLN A 41 -7.53 -3.17 -7.41
C GLN A 41 -6.42 -2.95 -8.42
N ASP A 42 -5.55 -3.94 -8.58
CA ASP A 42 -4.56 -3.95 -9.64
C ASP A 42 -5.23 -4.29 -10.98
N THR A 43 -4.89 -3.53 -12.01
CA THR A 43 -5.42 -3.71 -13.37
C THR A 43 -4.29 -3.59 -14.40
N LYS A 44 -4.56 -3.99 -15.64
CA LYS A 44 -3.62 -3.80 -16.76
C LYS A 44 -3.31 -2.32 -17.04
N LEU A 45 -4.15 -1.41 -16.57
CA LEU A 45 -3.96 0.04 -16.73
C LEU A 45 -3.16 0.65 -15.58
N GLY A 46 -2.90 -0.07 -14.49
CA GLY A 46 -2.31 0.45 -13.27
C GLY A 46 -3.13 0.10 -12.02
N LEU A 47 -2.75 0.67 -10.88
CA LEU A 47 -3.44 0.51 -9.62
C LEU A 47 -4.65 1.45 -9.57
N VAL A 48 -5.85 0.89 -9.47
CA VAL A 48 -7.09 1.65 -9.33
C VAL A 48 -7.48 1.70 -7.85
N ILE A 49 -7.74 2.89 -7.33
CA ILE A 49 -8.30 3.11 -5.99
C ILE A 49 -9.70 3.69 -6.16
N MET A 50 -10.72 2.95 -5.75
CA MET A 50 -12.13 3.34 -5.91
C MET A 50 -12.71 3.85 -4.60
N GLY A 51 -13.33 5.02 -4.64
CA GLY A 51 -14.02 5.62 -3.51
C GLY A 51 -15.47 5.14 -3.40
N SER A 52 -15.98 5.10 -2.17
CA SER A 52 -17.37 4.75 -1.87
C SER A 52 -17.86 5.40 -0.58
N ALA A 53 -19.19 5.43 -0.43
CA ALA A 53 -19.89 5.88 0.78
C ALA A 53 -19.37 7.22 1.37
N PRO A 54 -19.40 8.32 0.59
CA PRO A 54 -18.96 9.63 1.07
C PRO A 54 -19.81 10.07 2.26
N ILE A 55 -19.15 10.51 3.33
CA ILE A 55 -19.79 11.08 4.52
C ILE A 55 -19.24 12.48 4.79
N ASP A 56 -20.11 13.37 5.26
CA ASP A 56 -19.68 14.67 5.79
C ASP A 56 -19.00 14.46 7.15
N SER A 57 -17.77 14.95 7.28
CA SER A 57 -16.94 14.66 8.47
C SER A 57 -17.49 15.25 9.76
N ARG A 58 -18.30 16.31 9.68
CA ARG A 58 -18.86 17.03 10.83
C ARG A 58 -20.17 16.39 11.29
N THR A 59 -21.08 16.14 10.36
CA THR A 59 -22.42 15.61 10.64
C THR A 59 -22.46 14.08 10.70
N LYS A 60 -21.42 13.42 10.16
CA LYS A 60 -21.33 11.96 9.98
C LYS A 60 -22.47 11.37 9.13
N LYS A 61 -23.18 12.21 8.38
CA LYS A 61 -24.27 11.77 7.51
C LYS A 61 -23.74 11.44 6.10
N PRO A 62 -24.37 10.48 5.41
CA PRO A 62 -24.09 10.24 3.99
C PRO A 62 -24.26 11.51 3.16
N LEU A 63 -23.30 11.77 2.28
CA LEU A 63 -23.28 12.95 1.40
C LEU A 63 -23.51 12.53 -0.05
N THR A 64 -24.77 12.28 -0.41
CA THR A 64 -25.15 11.77 -1.74
C THR A 64 -24.88 12.75 -2.88
N SER A 65 -24.72 14.05 -2.58
CA SER A 65 -24.38 15.08 -3.56
C SER A 65 -22.89 15.09 -3.96
N TYR A 66 -22.04 14.41 -3.19
CA TYR A 66 -20.62 14.31 -3.47
C TYR A 66 -20.34 12.99 -4.20
N PRO A 67 -19.90 13.02 -5.48
CA PRO A 67 -19.52 11.79 -6.16
C PRO A 67 -18.22 11.23 -5.58
N PRO A 68 -18.09 9.91 -5.40
CA PRO A 68 -16.86 9.36 -4.87
C PRO A 68 -15.65 9.61 -5.78
N ASP A 69 -14.52 9.87 -5.15
CA ASP A 69 -13.23 10.06 -5.79
C ASP A 69 -12.62 8.71 -6.18
N ASN A 70 -12.24 8.56 -7.44
CA ASN A 70 -11.52 7.37 -7.92
C ASN A 70 -10.18 7.78 -8.48
N PHE A 71 -9.13 7.05 -8.13
CA PHE A 71 -7.77 7.34 -8.54
C PHE A 71 -7.23 6.22 -9.41
N LEU A 72 -6.56 6.57 -10.51
CA LEU A 72 -5.72 5.66 -11.27
C LEU A 72 -4.26 6.07 -11.07
N PHE A 73 -3.48 5.17 -10.49
CA PHE A 73 -2.05 5.32 -10.30
C PHE A 73 -1.32 4.53 -11.39
N ARG A 74 -0.52 5.24 -12.17
CA ARG A 74 0.32 4.69 -13.22
C ARG A 74 1.77 5.08 -13.00
N ARG A 75 2.66 4.12 -13.25
CA ARG A 75 4.08 4.37 -13.36
C ARG A 75 4.47 4.31 -14.82
N ASN A 76 5.03 5.39 -15.34
CA ASN A 76 5.50 5.46 -16.71
C ASN A 76 6.84 4.72 -16.86
N VAL A 77 7.24 4.45 -18.10
CA VAL A 77 8.48 3.73 -18.43
C VAL A 77 9.73 4.47 -17.93
N ASP A 78 9.66 5.80 -17.85
CA ASP A 78 10.71 6.66 -17.30
C ASP A 78 10.73 6.69 -15.76
N GLY A 79 9.83 5.95 -15.11
CA GLY A 79 9.69 5.87 -13.66
C GLY A 79 8.86 6.99 -13.03
N SER A 80 8.37 7.97 -13.82
CA SER A 80 7.47 9.02 -13.34
C SER A 80 6.09 8.48 -12.96
N TRP A 81 5.42 9.17 -12.03
CA TRP A 81 4.05 8.85 -11.63
C TRP A 81 3.05 9.69 -12.44
N GLU A 82 2.03 9.03 -12.97
CA GLU A 82 0.85 9.64 -13.54
C GLU A 82 -0.34 9.25 -12.68
N ILE A 83 -0.98 10.23 -12.04
CA ILE A 83 -2.09 10.00 -11.13
C ILE A 83 -3.26 10.86 -11.58
N THR A 84 -4.36 10.20 -11.85
CA THR A 84 -5.60 10.85 -12.30
C THR A 84 -6.70 10.57 -11.29
N ASN A 85 -7.32 11.62 -10.77
CA ASN A 85 -8.58 11.53 -10.05
C ASN A 85 -9.71 11.71 -11.06
N CYS A 86 -10.74 10.86 -11.00
CA CYS A 86 -11.95 11.00 -11.79
C CYS A 86 -13.18 10.69 -10.93
N ASP A 87 -14.20 11.55 -11.06
CA ASP A 87 -15.50 11.30 -10.47
C ASP A 87 -16.41 10.45 -11.40
N THR A 88 -17.56 10.03 -10.88
CA THR A 88 -18.55 9.23 -11.64
C THR A 88 -19.18 9.97 -12.81
N ARG A 89 -18.97 11.30 -12.93
CA ARG A 89 -19.43 12.15 -14.02
C ARG A 89 -18.35 12.35 -15.09
N LYS A 90 -17.22 11.64 -14.99
CA LYS A 90 -16.05 11.76 -15.88
C LYS A 90 -15.38 13.13 -15.81
N VAL A 91 -15.57 13.86 -14.72
CA VAL A 91 -14.78 15.05 -14.44
C VAL A 91 -13.50 14.58 -13.79
N CYS A 92 -12.38 14.76 -14.50
CA CYS A 92 -11.08 14.30 -14.06
C CYS A 92 -10.14 15.46 -13.77
N ALA A 93 -9.22 15.26 -12.83
CA ALA A 93 -8.17 16.20 -12.48
C ALA A 93 -6.84 15.45 -12.30
N SER A 94 -5.75 16.09 -12.72
CA SER A 94 -4.40 15.65 -12.40
C SER A 94 -4.14 15.84 -10.90
N VAL A 95 -3.44 14.88 -10.29
CA VAL A 95 -3.12 14.92 -8.86
C VAL A 95 -1.62 15.15 -8.69
N GLU A 96 -1.26 16.18 -7.94
CA GLU A 96 0.10 16.35 -7.42
C GLU A 96 0.21 15.60 -6.09
N ILE A 97 1.21 14.72 -5.96
CA ILE A 97 1.40 13.92 -4.76
C ILE A 97 2.61 14.34 -3.95
N LEU A 98 2.41 14.41 -2.64
CA LEU A 98 3.47 14.38 -1.66
C LEU A 98 3.37 13.04 -0.95
N ALA A 99 4.23 12.10 -1.33
CA ALA A 99 4.31 10.81 -0.67
C ALA A 99 4.91 11.01 0.73
N VAL A 100 4.04 11.16 1.74
CA VAL A 100 4.45 11.25 3.13
C VAL A 100 4.68 9.83 3.62
N ARG A 101 5.94 9.44 3.76
CA ARG A 101 6.29 8.30 4.62
C ARG A 101 5.99 8.76 6.04
N GLU A 102 5.07 8.10 6.75
CA GLU A 102 5.03 8.23 8.20
C GLU A 102 6.43 7.88 8.71
N SER A 103 7.18 8.90 9.16
CA SER A 103 8.37 8.68 9.96
C SER A 103 7.88 8.11 11.29
N ASN A 104 7.69 6.81 11.31
CA ASN A 104 7.40 6.09 12.53
C ASN A 104 8.61 6.26 13.44
N ASN A 105 8.51 7.20 14.38
CA ASN A 105 9.36 7.25 15.57
C ASN A 105 9.19 5.99 16.44
N ASN A 106 8.36 5.02 16.01
CA ASN A 106 8.46 3.62 16.39
C ASN A 106 9.30 2.84 15.36
N LYS A 107 10.62 2.90 15.52
CA LYS A 107 11.51 1.88 14.93
C LYS A 107 11.11 0.54 15.56
N SER A 108 10.77 -0.45 14.73
CA SER A 108 10.72 -1.89 15.08
C SER A 108 9.39 -2.49 15.56
N ALA A 109 8.37 -2.51 14.72
CA ALA A 109 7.53 -3.71 14.60
C ALA A 109 7.63 -4.21 13.15
N ILE A 110 8.25 -5.37 12.96
CA ILE A 110 8.18 -6.07 11.67
C ILE A 110 6.72 -6.47 11.46
N LYS A 111 6.18 -6.22 10.26
CA LYS A 111 4.79 -6.54 9.93
C LYS A 111 4.70 -7.94 9.34
N ASP A 112 3.77 -8.74 9.84
CA ASP A 112 3.39 -10.02 9.24
C ASP A 112 2.41 -9.82 8.08
N ILE A 113 2.56 -10.62 7.01
CA ILE A 113 1.59 -10.74 5.93
C ILE A 113 0.78 -12.03 6.12
N GLY A 114 -0.51 -12.00 5.76
CA GLY A 114 -1.35 -13.20 5.76
C GLY A 114 -1.17 -14.08 4.52
N THR A 115 -1.58 -15.34 4.62
CA THR A 115 -1.47 -16.35 3.53
C THR A 115 -2.03 -15.86 2.20
N ASP A 116 -3.23 -15.25 2.18
CA ASP A 116 -3.84 -14.75 0.94
C ASP A 116 -2.98 -13.68 0.25
N THR A 117 -2.27 -12.87 1.05
CA THR A 117 -1.38 -11.83 0.52
C THR A 117 -0.12 -12.47 -0.06
N LEU A 118 0.47 -13.44 0.64
CA LEU A 118 1.63 -14.17 0.14
C LEU A 118 1.31 -14.91 -1.17
N VAL A 119 0.16 -15.58 -1.26
CA VAL A 119 -0.28 -16.30 -2.47
C VAL A 119 -0.40 -15.34 -3.65
N LYS A 120 -1.04 -14.18 -3.46
CA LYS A 120 -1.13 -13.15 -4.51
C LYS A 120 0.24 -12.63 -4.93
N ILE A 121 1.15 -12.37 -3.98
CA ILE A 121 2.51 -11.93 -4.29
C ILE A 121 3.24 -12.96 -5.17
N ILE A 122 3.15 -14.25 -4.81
CA ILE A 122 3.78 -15.33 -5.58
C ILE A 122 3.20 -15.44 -6.99
N GLN A 123 1.87 -15.34 -7.13
CA GLN A 123 1.17 -15.54 -8.39
C GLN A 123 1.27 -14.33 -9.34
N ASP A 124 1.05 -13.14 -8.81
CA ASP A 124 0.86 -11.93 -9.62
C ASP A 124 2.17 -11.15 -9.79
N TYR A 125 3.13 -11.33 -8.88
CA TYR A 125 4.36 -10.51 -8.81
C TYR A 125 5.66 -11.31 -8.68
N PRO A 126 5.89 -12.38 -9.47
CA PRO A 126 7.04 -13.30 -9.30
C PRO A 126 8.42 -12.63 -9.43
N SER A 127 8.51 -11.46 -10.07
CA SER A 127 9.74 -10.70 -10.21
C SER A 127 9.96 -9.65 -9.13
N GLU A 128 8.99 -9.33 -8.28
CA GLU A 128 9.02 -8.14 -7.41
C GLU A 128 9.44 -8.41 -5.97
N TYR A 129 9.43 -9.68 -5.53
CA TYR A 129 9.78 -10.06 -4.16
C TYR A 129 10.98 -11.00 -4.09
N LEU A 130 11.47 -11.20 -2.87
CA LEU A 130 12.32 -12.32 -2.50
C LEU A 130 11.72 -12.96 -1.24
N LEU A 131 11.39 -14.25 -1.32
CA LEU A 131 10.91 -15.04 -0.18
C LEU A 131 12.09 -15.80 0.41
N ILE A 132 12.37 -15.59 1.68
CA ILE A 132 13.53 -16.13 2.39
C ILE A 132 13.06 -17.08 3.48
N ASP A 133 13.52 -18.33 3.38
CA ASP A 133 13.35 -19.30 4.45
C ASP A 133 14.41 -19.05 5.53
N ALA A 134 13.97 -18.68 6.73
CA ALA A 134 14.85 -18.39 7.86
C ALA A 134 15.18 -19.63 8.71
N ARG A 135 14.63 -20.81 8.38
CA ARG A 135 14.95 -22.09 9.03
C ARG A 135 16.35 -22.56 8.66
N ASP A 136 16.79 -23.71 9.18
CA ASP A 136 18.03 -24.33 8.75
C ASP A 136 17.92 -25.04 7.39
N GLU A 137 19.07 -25.29 6.76
CA GLU A 137 19.18 -25.92 5.44
C GLU A 137 18.48 -27.27 5.36
N LYS A 138 18.58 -28.09 6.42
CA LYS A 138 17.99 -29.43 6.45
C LYS A 138 16.47 -29.36 6.41
N ASP A 139 15.88 -28.37 7.05
CA ASP A 139 14.43 -28.15 7.03
C ASP A 139 13.93 -27.50 5.73
N TYR A 140 14.75 -26.66 5.10
CA TYR A 140 14.51 -26.19 3.74
C TYR A 140 14.49 -27.35 2.73
N ASP A 141 15.47 -28.26 2.81
CA ASP A 141 15.61 -29.40 1.88
C ASP A 141 14.50 -30.44 2.00
N LYS A 142 13.90 -30.60 3.18
CA LYS A 142 12.72 -31.48 3.38
C LYS A 142 11.47 -30.95 2.68
N GLY A 143 11.41 -29.65 2.42
CA GLY A 143 10.26 -28.98 1.85
C GLY A 143 10.20 -27.52 2.28
N HIS A 144 9.95 -26.65 1.31
CA HIS A 144 9.87 -25.20 1.48
C HIS A 144 8.75 -24.63 0.61
N ILE A 145 8.34 -23.40 0.90
CA ILE A 145 7.35 -22.69 0.08
C ILE A 145 7.96 -22.51 -1.33
N PRO A 146 7.24 -22.83 -2.42
CA PRO A 146 7.75 -22.62 -3.78
C PRO A 146 8.29 -21.20 -3.96
N THR A 147 9.40 -21.05 -4.67
CA THR A 147 10.16 -19.79 -4.90
C THR A 147 11.01 -19.29 -3.72
N ALA A 148 10.86 -19.87 -2.52
CA ALA A 148 11.72 -19.52 -1.39
C ALA A 148 13.19 -19.79 -1.69
N VAL A 149 14.07 -19.02 -1.06
CA VAL A 149 15.51 -19.26 -1.08
C VAL A 149 16.04 -19.40 0.34
N TYR A 150 17.02 -20.28 0.50
CA TYR A 150 17.82 -20.39 1.71
C TYR A 150 19.25 -19.85 1.46
N GLY A 151 19.85 -19.23 2.48
CA GLY A 151 21.28 -18.84 2.47
C GLY A 151 21.70 -17.80 1.41
N LYS A 152 20.77 -17.23 0.64
CA LYS A 152 21.08 -16.29 -0.44
C LYS A 152 21.43 -14.91 0.12
N LYS A 153 22.47 -14.28 -0.44
CA LYS A 153 22.77 -12.86 -0.16
C LYS A 153 21.58 -11.99 -0.57
N LEU A 154 21.17 -11.09 0.33
CA LEU A 154 20.12 -10.12 0.04
C LEU A 154 20.50 -9.24 -1.17
N PRO A 155 19.51 -8.81 -1.97
CA PRO A 155 19.74 -8.03 -3.19
C PRO A 155 20.36 -6.68 -2.89
N LYS A 156 21.17 -6.14 -3.81
CA LYS A 156 21.74 -4.79 -3.65
C LYS A 156 20.67 -3.70 -3.58
N ASP A 157 19.55 -3.91 -4.26
CA ASP A 157 18.39 -3.01 -4.24
C ASP A 157 17.68 -3.06 -2.89
N LYS A 158 17.79 -1.96 -2.13
CA LYS A 158 17.19 -1.80 -0.79
C LYS A 158 15.68 -1.60 -0.82
N THR A 159 15.11 -1.30 -1.99
CA THR A 159 13.66 -1.14 -2.17
C THR A 159 12.98 -2.47 -2.49
N LYS A 160 13.73 -3.54 -2.71
CA LYS A 160 13.18 -4.87 -3.00
C LYS A 160 12.29 -5.35 -1.84
N LEU A 161 11.14 -5.94 -2.17
CA LEU A 161 10.27 -6.57 -1.19
C LEU A 161 10.91 -7.85 -0.66
N LEU A 162 11.21 -7.90 0.63
CA LEU A 162 11.76 -9.05 1.34
C LEU A 162 10.70 -9.64 2.28
N ILE A 163 10.45 -10.94 2.16
CA ILE A 163 9.51 -11.67 3.01
C ILE A 163 10.28 -12.80 3.67
N PHE A 164 10.37 -12.79 5.00
CA PHE A 164 11.04 -13.83 5.78
C PHE A 164 10.02 -14.75 6.42
N TYR A 165 10.19 -16.06 6.33
CA TYR A 165 9.30 -17.00 7.02
C TYR A 165 10.07 -18.06 7.82
N CYS A 166 9.38 -18.68 8.77
CA CYS A 166 9.86 -19.89 9.43
C CYS A 166 8.69 -20.82 9.78
N TRP A 167 8.83 -21.70 10.79
CA TRP A 167 7.86 -22.78 11.02
C TRP A 167 6.45 -22.30 11.38
N ASN A 168 6.34 -21.25 12.21
CA ASN A 168 5.07 -20.73 12.74
C ASN A 168 5.27 -19.35 13.39
N GLU A 169 4.19 -18.78 13.92
CA GLU A 169 4.15 -17.46 14.59
C GLU A 169 5.03 -17.37 15.85
N GLU A 170 5.33 -18.50 16.51
CA GLU A 170 6.17 -18.55 17.71
C GLU A 170 7.68 -18.53 17.38
N CYS A 171 8.03 -18.65 16.11
CA CYS A 171 9.42 -18.72 15.68
C CYS A 171 10.04 -17.34 15.45
N ASP A 172 11.06 -17.04 16.25
CA ASP A 172 11.78 -15.77 16.20
C ASP A 172 12.76 -15.62 15.02
N LEU A 173 13.06 -16.67 14.27
CA LEU A 173 14.12 -16.63 13.25
C LEU A 173 13.78 -15.67 12.10
N SER A 174 12.55 -15.74 11.60
CA SER A 174 12.06 -14.84 10.54
C SER A 174 12.08 -13.38 11.01
N THR A 175 11.61 -13.13 12.24
CA THR A 175 11.61 -11.80 12.87
C THR A 175 13.03 -11.25 13.07
N LYS A 176 13.98 -12.08 13.52
CA LYS A 176 15.39 -11.69 13.69
C LYS A 176 16.03 -11.35 12.35
N ALA A 177 15.81 -12.17 11.32
CA ALA A 177 16.31 -11.92 9.97
C ALA A 177 15.72 -10.63 9.37
N ALA A 178 14.41 -10.42 9.54
CA ALA A 178 13.73 -9.22 9.10
C ALA A 178 14.24 -7.95 9.81
N LYS A 179 14.49 -8.01 11.13
CA LYS A 179 15.12 -6.91 11.88
C LYS A 179 16.52 -6.60 11.35
N ALA A 180 17.35 -7.61 11.11
CA ALA A 180 18.68 -7.41 10.53
C ALA A 180 18.62 -6.77 9.13
N ALA A 181 17.64 -7.14 8.30
CA ALA A 181 17.40 -6.48 7.02
C ALA A 181 16.98 -5.00 7.21
N LYS A 182 16.06 -4.70 8.14
CA LYS A 182 15.70 -3.31 8.45
C LYS A 182 16.89 -2.48 8.95
N GLU A 183 17.74 -3.06 9.80
CA GLU A 183 18.97 -2.41 10.28
C GLU A 183 20.00 -2.19 9.17
N ALA A 184 19.95 -2.98 8.10
CA ALA A 184 20.72 -2.81 6.88
C ALA A 184 20.01 -1.95 5.81
N ASP A 185 19.07 -1.09 6.22
CA ASP A 185 18.35 -0.11 5.40
C ASP A 185 17.44 -0.67 4.30
N TYR A 186 17.00 -1.93 4.40
CA TYR A 186 15.97 -2.43 3.49
C TYR A 186 14.59 -1.82 3.82
N GLU A 187 13.94 -1.25 2.82
CA GLU A 187 12.72 -0.45 3.01
C GLU A 187 11.48 -1.33 3.18
N ASN A 188 11.36 -2.38 2.38
CA ASN A 188 10.17 -3.21 2.27
C ASN A 188 10.43 -4.60 2.86
N VAL A 189 10.31 -4.73 4.18
CA VAL A 189 10.62 -5.97 4.90
C VAL A 189 9.43 -6.42 5.73
N PHE A 190 9.00 -7.66 5.50
CA PHE A 190 7.85 -8.31 6.13
C PHE A 190 8.22 -9.72 6.58
N THR A 191 7.38 -10.28 7.45
CA THR A 191 7.43 -11.68 7.87
C THR A 191 6.18 -12.43 7.43
N TYR A 192 6.28 -13.75 7.33
CA TYR A 192 5.17 -14.66 7.10
C TYR A 192 5.30 -15.82 8.10
N ALA A 193 4.19 -16.18 8.74
CA ALA A 193 4.13 -17.18 9.78
C ALA A 193 2.81 -17.94 9.74
#